data_AF-A0A1E1VBR3-F1
#
_entry.id   AF-A0A1E1VBR3-F1
#
_cell.length_a   1.000
_cell.length_b   1.000
_cell.length_c   1.000
_cell.angle_alpha   90.00
_cell.angle_beta   90.00
_cell.angle_gamma   90.00
#
_symmetry.space_group_name_H-M   'P 1'
#
loop_
_entity.id
_entity.type
_entity.pdbx_description
1 polymer ?
#
loop_
_entity_poly.entity_id
_entity_poly.type
_entity_poly.pdbx_seq_one_letter_code
_entity_poly.pdbx_strand_id
1 'polypeptide(L)'
;MVRRIVKRESNFRPTAQNGGHFGLMQIKHATARSMGYTGPAVGLLDPEVNLTYGLKYLRGAWLVADRDQNRADRYYRSGYYYDAKRKGLLEATGLGKDRTRLAKPRHASDSIPPTR
;
A
#
# COMPACT_ATOMS: atom_id res chain seq x y z
N MET A 1 -12.55 9.42 -5.77
CA MET A 1 -12.28 8.37 -4.76
C MET A 1 -11.71 8.94 -3.46
N VAL A 2 -10.55 9.60 -3.48
CA VAL A 2 -9.85 10.12 -2.27
C VAL A 2 -10.75 10.95 -1.34
N ARG A 3 -11.49 11.94 -1.86
CA ARG A 3 -12.42 12.76 -1.06
C ARG A 3 -13.44 11.94 -0.26
N ARG A 4 -13.93 10.83 -0.83
CA ARG A 4 -14.88 9.93 -0.14
C ARG A 4 -14.20 9.17 1.00
N ILE A 5 -12.96 8.73 0.80
CA ILE A 5 -12.15 8.06 1.82
C ILE A 5 -11.89 9.04 2.96
N VAL A 6 -11.35 10.23 2.69
CA VAL A 6 -11.07 11.24 3.73
C VAL A 6 -12.32 11.59 4.54
N LYS A 7 -13.48 11.78 3.87
CA LYS A 7 -14.75 12.04 4.56
C LYS A 7 -15.14 10.90 5.50
N ARG A 8 -15.00 9.64 5.07
CA ARG A 8 -15.35 8.45 5.86
C ARG A 8 -14.39 8.22 7.03
N GLU A 9 -13.10 8.33 6.77
CA GLU A 9 -12.06 7.97 7.74
C GLU A 9 -11.92 9.02 8.85
N SER A 10 -12.07 10.31 8.55
CA SER A 10 -11.82 11.38 9.53
C SER A 10 -12.86 12.49 9.55
N ASN A 11 -13.86 12.46 8.66
CA ASN A 11 -14.72 13.61 8.39
C ASN A 11 -13.92 14.91 8.17
N PHE A 12 -12.81 14.81 7.43
CA PHE A 12 -11.87 15.91 7.14
C PHE A 12 -11.13 16.50 8.36
N ARG A 13 -11.09 15.78 9.48
CA ARG A 13 -10.35 16.21 10.69
C ARG A 13 -8.90 15.70 10.64
N PRO A 14 -7.88 16.57 10.44
CA PRO A 14 -6.50 16.13 10.30
C PRO A 14 -5.91 15.55 11.60
N THR A 15 -6.46 15.93 12.75
CA THR A 15 -6.03 15.44 14.06
C THR A 15 -6.78 14.18 14.54
N ALA A 16 -7.63 13.58 13.69
CA ALA A 16 -8.41 12.39 14.03
C ALA A 16 -7.51 11.20 14.37
N GLN A 17 -7.83 10.49 15.45
CA GLN A 17 -7.11 9.30 15.90
C GLN A 17 -8.09 8.26 16.43
N ASN A 18 -7.92 7.01 16.01
CA ASN A 18 -8.74 5.91 16.48
C ASN A 18 -7.95 4.60 16.50
N GLY A 19 -7.77 4.00 17.68
CA GLY A 19 -7.17 2.66 17.83
C GLY A 19 -5.83 2.47 17.08
N GLY A 20 -4.95 3.48 17.10
CA GLY A 20 -3.65 3.44 16.41
C GLY A 20 -3.67 3.80 14.92
N HIS A 21 -4.77 4.37 14.43
CA HIS A 21 -4.89 4.99 13.11
C HIS A 21 -4.83 6.50 13.25
N PHE A 22 -4.14 7.18 12.32
CA PHE A 22 -3.82 8.60 12.45
C PHE A 22 -4.28 9.39 11.22
N GLY A 23 -4.78 10.59 11.50
CA GLY A 23 -5.03 11.69 10.57
C GLY A 23 -6.12 11.46 9.52
N LEU A 24 -6.07 12.27 8.46
CA LEU A 24 -7.13 12.38 7.45
C LEU A 24 -7.56 11.05 6.83
N MET A 25 -6.60 10.17 6.59
CA MET A 25 -6.77 8.89 5.90
C MET A 25 -6.73 7.70 6.85
N GLN A 26 -6.66 7.93 8.17
CA GLN A 26 -6.60 6.89 9.21
C GLN A 26 -5.56 5.79 8.89
N ILE A 27 -4.35 6.19 8.52
CA ILE A 27 -3.25 5.25 8.25
C ILE A 27 -2.60 4.78 9.57
N LYS A 28 -2.20 3.51 9.64
CA LYS A 28 -1.41 2.98 10.76
C LYS A 28 0.03 3.44 10.69
N HIS A 29 0.65 3.75 11.83
CA HIS A 29 2.06 4.13 11.89
C HIS A 29 2.99 3.05 11.29
N ALA A 30 2.75 1.78 11.59
CA ALA A 30 3.53 0.67 11.03
C ALA A 30 3.45 0.58 9.50
N THR A 31 2.27 0.85 8.91
CA THR A 31 2.08 0.89 7.45
C THR A 31 2.81 2.07 6.82
N ALA A 32 2.74 3.25 7.43
CA ALA A 32 3.52 4.40 6.95
C ALA A 32 5.04 4.09 7.00
N ARG A 33 5.50 3.43 8.07
CA ARG A 33 6.91 3.02 8.21
C ARG A 33 7.35 2.03 7.13
N SER A 34 6.51 1.05 6.77
CA SER A 34 6.85 0.13 5.66
C SER A 34 7.03 0.88 4.33
N MET A 35 6.37 2.03 4.19
CA MET A 35 6.42 2.92 3.02
C MET A 35 7.47 4.03 3.11
N GLY A 36 8.37 3.95 4.11
CA GLY A 36 9.49 4.87 4.28
C GLY A 36 9.22 6.07 5.18
N TYR A 37 8.17 6.05 6.00
CA TYR A 37 8.01 7.05 7.07
C TYR A 37 8.97 6.76 8.22
N THR A 38 9.73 7.77 8.65
CA THR A 38 10.72 7.64 9.74
C THR A 38 10.33 8.42 11.00
N GLY A 39 9.30 9.27 10.92
CA GLY A 39 8.87 10.11 12.03
C GLY A 39 8.04 9.37 13.10
N PRO A 40 7.71 10.06 14.20
CA PRO A 40 6.85 9.54 15.25
C PRO A 40 5.39 9.43 14.76
N ALA A 41 4.56 8.65 15.44
CA ALA A 41 3.15 8.45 15.06
C ALA A 41 2.36 9.78 15.01
N VAL A 42 2.64 10.70 15.94
CA VAL A 42 2.00 12.03 15.98
C VAL A 42 2.24 12.86 14.73
N GLY A 43 3.35 12.66 14.02
CA GLY A 43 3.62 13.36 12.76
C GLY A 43 2.66 12.96 11.63
N LEU A 44 1.93 11.86 11.77
CA LEU A 44 0.85 11.48 10.83
C LEU A 44 -0.44 12.29 11.04
N LEU A 45 -0.50 13.19 12.03
CA LEU A 45 -1.59 14.16 12.19
C LEU A 45 -1.37 15.40 11.34
N ASP A 46 -0.15 15.62 10.85
CA ASP A 46 0.09 16.59 9.80
C ASP A 46 -0.62 16.14 8.52
N PRO A 47 -1.50 16.97 7.93
CA PRO A 47 -2.32 16.56 6.79
C PRO A 47 -1.49 16.25 5.54
N GLU A 48 -0.37 16.93 5.30
CA GLU A 48 0.47 16.72 4.13
C GLU A 48 1.23 15.39 4.24
N VAL A 49 1.82 15.13 5.41
CA VAL A 49 2.46 13.84 5.71
C VAL A 49 1.42 12.72 5.63
N ASN A 50 0.23 12.92 6.20
CA ASN A 50 -0.83 11.92 6.20
C ASN A 50 -1.28 11.55 4.79
N LEU A 51 -1.56 12.55 3.95
CA LEU A 51 -1.97 12.35 2.57
C LEU A 51 -0.85 11.68 1.76
N THR A 52 0.41 12.04 2.00
CA THR A 52 1.56 11.42 1.33
C THR A 52 1.59 9.91 1.52
N TYR A 53 1.48 9.42 2.77
CA TYR A 53 1.54 7.98 3.05
C TYR A 53 0.19 7.28 2.83
N GLY A 54 -0.93 7.94 3.13
CA GLY A 54 -2.27 7.43 2.86
C GLY A 54 -2.52 7.21 1.36
N LEU A 55 -2.05 8.12 0.50
CA LEU A 55 -2.13 7.95 -0.96
C LEU A 55 -1.19 6.88 -1.48
N LYS A 56 0.01 6.71 -0.90
CA LYS A 56 0.89 5.56 -1.22
C LYS A 56 0.20 4.23 -0.91
N TYR A 57 -0.45 4.12 0.25
CA TYR A 57 -1.23 2.93 0.62
C TYR A 57 -2.42 2.71 -0.32
N LEU A 58 -3.15 3.78 -0.66
CA LEU A 58 -4.24 3.70 -1.63
C LEU A 58 -3.79 3.27 -3.02
N ARG A 59 -2.63 3.76 -3.51
CA ARG A 59 -2.03 3.32 -4.76
C ARG A 59 -1.70 1.83 -4.72
N GLY A 60 -1.20 1.32 -3.60
CA GLY A 60 -0.94 -0.10 -3.44
C GLY A 60 -2.23 -0.93 -3.55
N ALA A 61 -3.29 -0.52 -2.85
CA ALA A 61 -4.61 -1.15 -2.97
C ALA A 61 -5.14 -1.13 -4.40
N TRP A 62 -4.94 -0.02 -5.12
CA TRP A 62 -5.33 0.14 -6.53
C TRP A 62 -4.61 -0.82 -7.48
N LEU A 63 -3.31 -1.02 -7.28
CA LEU A 63 -2.52 -1.99 -8.06
C LEU A 63 -2.98 -3.43 -7.80
N VAL A 64 -3.19 -3.79 -6.53
CA VAL A 64 -3.64 -5.14 -6.15
C VAL A 64 -5.08 -5.40 -6.60
N ALA A 65 -5.90 -4.36 -6.69
CA ALA A 65 -7.26 -4.41 -7.20
C ALA A 65 -7.39 -4.56 -8.71
N ASP A 66 -6.29 -4.68 -9.47
CA ASP A 66 -6.32 -4.68 -10.93
C ASP A 66 -6.99 -3.43 -11.50
N ARG A 67 -6.81 -2.27 -10.84
CA ARG A 67 -7.42 -1.01 -11.22
C ARG A 67 -8.97 -1.01 -11.14
N ASP A 68 -9.53 -1.76 -10.20
CA ASP A 68 -10.96 -1.67 -9.82
C ASP A 68 -11.15 -0.82 -8.56
N GLN A 69 -12.02 0.20 -8.63
CA GLN A 69 -12.13 1.20 -7.55
C GLN A 69 -12.83 0.62 -6.32
N ASN A 70 -13.82 -0.24 -6.52
CA ASN A 70 -14.59 -0.85 -5.44
C ASN A 70 -13.73 -1.87 -4.68
N ARG A 71 -12.92 -2.65 -5.41
CA ARG A 71 -11.94 -3.56 -4.83
C ARG A 71 -10.83 -2.80 -4.11
N ALA A 72 -10.34 -1.69 -4.68
CA ALA A 72 -9.33 -0.87 -4.03
C ALA A 72 -9.83 -0.25 -2.71
N ASP A 73 -11.07 0.26 -2.66
CA ASP A 73 -11.66 0.77 -1.40
C ASP A 73 -11.81 -0.35 -0.36
N ARG A 74 -12.20 -1.56 -0.78
CA ARG A 74 -12.22 -2.73 0.12
C ARG A 74 -10.83 -3.06 0.65
N TYR A 75 -9.84 -3.19 -0.22
CA TYR A 75 -8.46 -3.48 0.16
C TYR A 75 -7.86 -2.41 1.08
N TYR A 76 -8.16 -1.14 0.83
CA TYR A 76 -7.71 -0.04 1.69
C TYR A 76 -8.21 -0.22 3.14
N ARG A 77 -9.45 -0.69 3.32
CA ARG A 77 -10.07 -0.90 4.63
C ARG A 77 -9.65 -2.20 5.30
N SER A 78 -9.61 -3.30 4.54
CA SER A 78 -9.33 -4.64 5.09
C SER A 78 -7.85 -4.94 5.23
N GLY A 79 -7.00 -4.18 4.54
CA GLY A 79 -5.63 -4.56 4.26
C GLY A 79 -5.53 -5.54 3.09
N TYR A 80 -4.36 -5.52 2.43
CA TYR A 80 -4.11 -6.25 1.19
C TYR A 80 -2.72 -6.90 1.12
N TYR A 81 -2.04 -7.06 2.26
CA TYR A 81 -0.67 -7.62 2.29
C TYR A 81 -0.59 -9.01 1.65
N TYR A 82 -1.49 -9.93 2.01
CA TYR A 82 -1.47 -11.28 1.48
C TYR A 82 -1.82 -11.32 0.00
N ASP A 83 -2.75 -10.49 -0.47
CA ASP A 83 -3.06 -10.32 -1.88
C ASP A 83 -1.86 -9.77 -2.67
N ALA A 84 -1.20 -8.74 -2.15
CA ALA A 84 0.03 -8.21 -2.72
C ALA A 84 1.12 -9.30 -2.79
N LYS A 85 1.31 -10.08 -1.73
CA LYS A 85 2.27 -11.20 -1.70
C LYS A 85 1.95 -12.27 -2.74
N ARG A 86 0.68 -12.71 -2.83
CA ARG A 86 0.24 -13.68 -3.84
C ARG A 86 0.48 -13.18 -5.27
N LYS A 87 0.30 -11.87 -5.50
CA LYS A 87 0.53 -11.24 -6.80
C LYS A 87 1.99 -10.86 -7.07
N GLY A 88 2.89 -10.97 -6.09
CA GLY A 88 4.29 -10.53 -6.24
C GLY A 88 4.44 -9.01 -6.28
N LEU A 89 3.51 -8.26 -5.66
CA LEU A 89 3.43 -6.80 -5.67
C LEU A 89 3.89 -6.16 -4.35
N LEU A 90 4.56 -6.89 -3.45
CA LEU A 90 4.97 -6.33 -2.15
C LEU A 90 5.85 -5.08 -2.28
N GLU A 91 6.82 -5.12 -3.20
CA GLU A 91 7.70 -3.98 -3.44
C GLU A 91 6.96 -2.81 -4.08
N ALA A 92 6.19 -3.09 -5.15
CA ALA A 92 5.39 -2.09 -5.85
C ALA A 92 4.36 -1.38 -4.96
N THR A 93 3.90 -2.06 -3.91
CA THR A 93 2.92 -1.52 -2.95
C THR A 93 3.56 -0.87 -1.72
N GLY A 94 4.88 -0.96 -1.54
CA GLY A 94 5.58 -0.44 -0.36
C GLY A 94 5.27 -1.21 0.94
N LEU A 95 4.83 -2.46 0.83
CA LEU A 95 4.52 -3.30 2.00
C LEU A 95 5.65 -4.26 2.39
N GLY A 96 6.74 -4.30 1.61
CA GLY A 96 7.93 -5.08 1.92
C GLY A 96 8.64 -5.57 0.66
N LYS A 97 9.67 -6.39 0.84
CA LYS A 97 10.39 -7.05 -0.27
C LYS A 97 9.95 -8.51 -0.41
N ASP A 98 9.72 -8.95 -1.63
CA ASP A 98 9.44 -10.37 -1.90
C ASP A 98 10.75 -11.16 -2.01
N ARG A 99 11.34 -11.44 -0.85
CA ARG A 99 12.62 -12.18 -0.75
C ARG A 99 12.53 -13.60 -1.33
N THR A 100 11.35 -14.21 -1.30
CA THR A 100 11.15 -15.59 -1.78
C THR A 100 11.14 -15.65 -3.31
N ARG A 101 10.54 -14.65 -3.99
CA ARG A 101 10.65 -14.53 -5.45
C ARG A 101 12.02 -14.05 -5.91
N LEU A 102 12.69 -13.19 -5.15
CA LEU A 102 14.06 -12.73 -5.45
C LEU A 102 15.08 -13.87 -5.42
N ALA A 103 14.86 -14.87 -4.55
CA ALA A 103 15.74 -16.04 -4.42
C ALA A 103 15.54 -17.12 -5.49
N LYS A 104 14.45 -17.08 -6.26
CA LYS A 104 14.26 -18.01 -7.38
C LYS A 104 15.02 -17.44 -8.58
N PRO A 105 16.09 -18.09 -9.09
CA PRO A 105 16.62 -17.73 -10.39
C PRO A 105 15.47 -17.81 -11.37
N ARG A 106 15.38 -16.85 -12.30
CA ARG A 106 14.53 -17.02 -13.48
C ARG A 106 15.12 -18.17 -14.31
N HIS A 107 14.91 -19.41 -13.88
CA HIS A 107 15.13 -20.57 -14.72
C HIS A 107 14.00 -20.60 -15.73
N ALA A 108 14.33 -20.25 -16.97
CA ALA A 108 14.10 -21.09 -18.16
C ALA A 108 13.93 -20.25 -19.44
N SER A 109 14.52 -20.83 -20.51
CA SER A 109 13.99 -20.94 -21.87
C SER A 109 14.09 -19.73 -22.81
N ASP A 110 15.32 -19.38 -23.18
CA ASP A 110 15.63 -18.99 -24.57
C ASP A 110 16.60 -20.02 -25.16
N SER A 111 16.16 -21.28 -25.26
CA SER A 111 16.81 -22.26 -26.12
C SER A 111 16.39 -21.98 -27.55
N ILE A 112 17.18 -21.19 -28.27
CA ILE A 112 17.13 -21.07 -29.72
C ILE A 112 17.53 -22.45 -30.28
N PRO A 113 16.67 -23.17 -31.04
CA PRO A 113 17.09 -24.42 -31.64
C PRO A 113 18.12 -24.14 -32.74
N PRO A 114 19.17 -24.98 -32.90
CA PRO A 114 20.11 -24.81 -34.00
C PRO A 114 19.38 -25.01 -35.33
N THR A 115 19.49 -24.02 -36.20
CA THR A 115 19.04 -24.11 -37.59
C THR A 115 19.88 -25.17 -38.29
N ARG A 116 19.21 -26.12 -38.96
CA ARG A 116 19.85 -27.06 -39.89
C ARG A 116 20.33 -26.35 -41.14
#